data_AF-A0AA97IKK8-F1
#
_entry.id   AF-A0AA97IKK8-F1
#
_cell.length_a   1.000
_cell.length_b   1.000
_cell.length_c   1.000
_cell.angle_alpha   90.00
_cell.angle_beta   90.00
_cell.angle_gamma   90.00
#
_symmetry.space_group_name_H-M   'P 1'
#
loop_
_entity.id
_entity.type
_entity.pdbx_description
1 polymer ?
#
loop_
_entity_poly.entity_id
_entity_poly.type
_entity_poly.pdbx_seq_one_letter_code
_entity_poly.pdbx_strand_id
1 'polypeptide(L)'
;MSYSIEEHKHRFAAWAAGRAATVNGCRFKVEDGKRILESSGMNEVAKSIDNLPSANEFDKAHREWREKVINSAKELNLNFTHGVAAKLINIYLKSVYVCGDNHNDSKVKAIHPPIDSVLLDDLYKQDIGSQKSEWQKARKARWSKLTSNEYESVIAAVKKSVPANCGLWQIEEYWQGFQ
;
A
#
# COMPACT_ATOMS: atom_id res chain seq x y z
N MET A 1 26.73 -1.67 -13.80
CA MET A 1 25.43 -1.77 -14.51
C MET A 1 25.10 -0.41 -15.09
N SER A 2 24.70 -0.35 -16.36
CA SER A 2 24.19 0.87 -16.98
C SER A 2 22.82 1.23 -16.39
N TYR A 3 22.57 2.52 -16.19
CA TYR A 3 21.27 3.02 -15.74
C TYR A 3 20.21 2.78 -16.82
N SER A 4 19.11 2.10 -16.47
CA SER A 4 18.02 1.75 -17.39
C SER A 4 16.69 2.40 -16.98
N ILE A 5 15.67 2.32 -17.84
CA ILE A 5 14.33 2.85 -17.54
C ILE A 5 13.67 2.06 -16.40
N GLU A 6 13.92 0.76 -16.31
CA GLU A 6 13.45 -0.12 -15.22
C GLU A 6 14.05 0.33 -13.89
N GLU A 7 15.35 0.61 -13.86
CA GLU A 7 16.04 1.13 -12.68
C GLU A 7 15.53 2.54 -12.30
N HIS A 8 15.25 3.41 -13.28
CA HIS A 8 14.64 4.72 -13.04
C HIS A 8 13.27 4.59 -12.36
N LYS A 9 12.37 3.75 -12.91
CA LYS A 9 11.04 3.49 -12.35
C LYS A 9 11.12 2.91 -10.94
N HIS A 10 11.98 1.93 -10.73
CA HIS A 10 12.18 1.31 -9.42
C HIS A 10 12.63 2.34 -8.37
N ARG A 11 13.63 3.17 -8.68
CA ARG A 11 14.12 4.22 -7.78
C ARG A 11 13.03 5.23 -7.44
N PHE A 12 12.29 5.70 -8.42
CA PHE A 12 11.20 6.65 -8.21
C PHE A 12 10.11 6.06 -7.32
N ALA A 13 9.63 4.85 -7.63
CA ALA A 13 8.60 4.18 -6.86
C ALA A 13 9.03 3.92 -5.41
N ALA A 14 10.27 3.45 -5.20
CA ALA A 14 10.81 3.20 -3.86
C ALA A 14 10.98 4.49 -3.05
N TRP A 15 11.44 5.57 -3.68
CA TRP A 15 11.52 6.88 -3.05
C TRP A 15 10.14 7.40 -2.62
N ALA A 16 9.15 7.37 -3.53
CA ALA A 16 7.79 7.80 -3.24
C ALA A 16 7.19 7.00 -2.08
N ALA A 17 7.36 5.68 -2.11
CA ALA A 17 6.91 4.78 -1.06
C ALA A 17 7.55 5.10 0.30
N GLY A 18 8.87 5.26 0.36
CA GLY A 18 9.59 5.57 1.59
C GLY A 18 9.16 6.92 2.19
N ARG A 19 8.93 7.93 1.34
CA ARG A 19 8.42 9.24 1.77
C ARG A 19 7.01 9.15 2.34
N ALA A 20 6.12 8.44 1.66
CA ALA A 20 4.70 8.35 2.05
C ALA A 20 4.47 7.49 3.30
N ALA A 21 5.31 6.48 3.54
CA ALA A 21 5.19 5.56 4.67
C ALA A 21 5.89 6.03 5.95
N THR A 22 6.75 7.04 5.88
CA THR A 22 7.38 7.65 7.07
C THR A 22 6.36 8.44 7.89
N VAL A 23 6.34 8.21 9.21
CA VAL A 23 5.35 8.84 10.12
C VAL A 23 5.92 9.05 11.51
N ASN A 24 5.29 9.92 12.31
CA ASN A 24 5.68 10.07 13.70
C ASN A 24 5.53 8.73 14.46
N GLY A 25 6.58 8.34 15.19
CA GLY A 25 6.68 7.02 15.84
C GLY A 25 7.27 5.90 14.96
N CYS A 26 7.41 6.10 13.65
CA CYS A 26 8.10 5.17 12.74
C CYS A 26 8.78 5.97 11.61
N ARG A 27 9.92 6.58 11.92
CA ARG A 27 10.72 7.35 10.95
C ARG A 27 11.90 6.51 10.49
N PHE A 28 12.14 6.52 9.18
CA PHE A 28 13.25 5.79 8.55
C PHE A 28 13.73 6.59 7.32
N LYS A 29 14.92 6.28 6.83
CA LYS A 29 15.45 6.95 5.64
C LYS A 29 14.84 6.35 4.38
N VAL A 30 14.75 7.12 3.30
CA VAL A 30 14.18 6.61 2.03
C VAL A 30 15.03 5.45 1.48
N GLU A 31 16.34 5.48 1.71
CA GLU A 31 17.28 4.43 1.37
C GLU A 31 16.98 3.13 2.14
N ASP A 32 16.61 3.23 3.42
CA ASP A 32 16.18 2.07 4.21
C ASP A 32 14.88 1.49 3.65
N GLY A 33 13.92 2.35 3.27
CA GLY A 33 12.68 1.95 2.62
C GLY A 33 12.90 1.17 1.32
N LYS A 34 13.80 1.66 0.46
CA LYS A 34 14.21 0.94 -0.76
C LYS A 34 14.84 -0.41 -0.43
N ARG A 35 15.80 -0.44 0.51
CA ARG A 35 16.46 -1.68 0.93
C ARG A 35 15.47 -2.71 1.48
N ILE A 36 14.49 -2.28 2.26
CA ILE A 36 13.42 -3.14 2.78
C ILE A 36 12.55 -3.72 1.64
N LEU A 37 12.19 -2.90 0.65
CA LEU A 37 11.44 -3.37 -0.53
C LEU A 37 12.24 -4.41 -1.33
N GLU A 38 13.53 -4.20 -1.52
CA GLU A 38 14.42 -5.13 -2.22
C GLU A 38 14.61 -6.44 -1.44
N SER A 39 14.91 -6.36 -0.14
CA SER A 39 15.07 -7.54 0.72
C SER A 39 13.79 -8.37 0.88
N SER A 40 12.61 -7.75 0.72
CA SER A 40 11.33 -8.44 0.75
C SER A 40 10.88 -9.00 -0.61
N GLY A 41 11.67 -8.78 -1.67
CA GLY A 41 11.42 -9.26 -3.03
C GLY A 41 10.41 -8.43 -3.82
N MET A 42 10.03 -7.25 -3.32
CA MET A 42 9.08 -6.38 -4.02
C MET A 42 9.64 -5.83 -5.34
N ASN A 43 10.96 -5.69 -5.45
CA ASN A 43 11.62 -5.35 -6.70
C ASN A 43 11.37 -6.41 -7.79
N GLU A 44 11.30 -7.70 -7.44
CA GLU A 44 10.96 -8.79 -8.38
C GLU A 44 9.47 -8.74 -8.76
N VAL A 45 8.59 -8.51 -7.79
CA VAL A 45 7.14 -8.34 -8.03
C VAL A 45 6.88 -7.17 -8.99
N ALA A 46 7.69 -6.12 -8.95
CA ALA A 46 7.56 -4.93 -9.79
C ALA A 46 8.10 -5.06 -11.22
N LYS A 47 8.74 -6.18 -11.59
CA LYS A 47 9.33 -6.35 -12.93
C LYS A 47 8.31 -6.59 -14.04
N SER A 48 7.19 -7.25 -13.73
CA SER A 48 6.14 -7.59 -14.70
C SER A 48 4.80 -7.79 -13.99
N ILE A 49 3.71 -7.44 -14.67
CA ILE A 49 2.33 -7.75 -14.24
C ILE A 49 2.13 -9.26 -14.05
N ASP A 50 2.87 -10.09 -14.76
CA ASP A 50 2.82 -11.54 -14.59
C ASP A 50 3.28 -11.98 -13.20
N ASN A 51 4.14 -11.18 -12.54
CA ASN A 51 4.61 -11.43 -11.18
C ASN A 51 3.59 -10.97 -10.11
N LEU A 52 2.54 -10.24 -10.50
CA LEU A 52 1.42 -9.98 -9.60
C LEU A 52 0.55 -11.24 -9.46
N PRO A 53 0.05 -11.51 -8.24
CA PRO A 53 -0.92 -12.57 -8.00
C PRO A 53 -2.23 -12.26 -8.73
N SER A 54 -3.03 -13.29 -8.94
CA SER A 54 -4.41 -13.11 -9.39
C SER A 54 -5.24 -12.33 -8.36
N ALA A 55 -6.33 -11.69 -8.79
CA ALA A 55 -7.11 -10.80 -7.93
C ALA A 55 -7.67 -11.49 -6.66
N ASN A 56 -8.02 -12.77 -6.74
CA ASN A 56 -8.51 -13.57 -5.61
C ASN A 56 -7.38 -14.03 -4.67
N GLU A 57 -6.13 -14.03 -5.11
CA GLU A 57 -4.95 -14.38 -4.31
C GLU A 57 -4.26 -13.16 -3.70
N PHE A 58 -4.61 -11.96 -4.15
CA PHE A 58 -3.92 -10.72 -3.79
C PHE A 58 -3.90 -10.47 -2.28
N ASP A 59 -4.99 -10.69 -1.55
CA ASP A 59 -5.04 -10.47 -0.10
C ASP A 59 -4.04 -11.35 0.66
N LYS A 60 -3.92 -12.61 0.24
CA LYS A 60 -2.99 -13.57 0.83
C LYS A 60 -1.55 -13.15 0.55
N ALA A 61 -1.24 -12.87 -0.72
CA ALA A 61 0.08 -12.40 -1.13
C ALA A 61 0.48 -11.09 -0.41
N HIS A 62 -0.46 -10.15 -0.28
CA HIS A 62 -0.23 -8.87 0.41
C HIS A 62 0.09 -9.06 1.89
N ARG A 63 -0.59 -9.99 2.57
CA ARG A 63 -0.24 -10.37 3.95
C ARG A 63 1.20 -10.89 4.04
N GLU A 64 1.56 -11.83 3.17
CA GLU A 64 2.91 -12.41 3.13
C GLU A 64 3.98 -11.33 2.81
N TRP A 65 3.69 -10.39 1.90
CA TRP A 65 4.58 -9.27 1.62
C TRP A 65 4.75 -8.33 2.82
N ARG A 66 3.67 -8.00 3.53
CA ARG A 66 3.76 -7.19 4.77
C ARG A 66 4.64 -7.87 5.81
N GLU A 67 4.50 -9.17 6.00
CA GLU A 67 5.32 -9.94 6.94
C GLU A 67 6.81 -9.91 6.55
N LYS A 68 7.12 -10.11 5.27
CA LYS A 68 8.49 -10.01 4.74
C LYS A 68 9.05 -8.60 4.95
N VAL A 69 8.30 -7.56 4.61
CA VAL A 69 8.68 -6.15 4.81
C VAL A 69 8.95 -5.85 6.28
N ILE A 70 8.09 -6.33 7.20
CA ILE A 70 8.29 -6.16 8.64
C ILE A 70 9.58 -6.86 9.10
N ASN A 71 9.84 -8.07 8.62
CA ASN A 71 11.05 -8.81 8.99
C ASN A 71 12.32 -8.13 8.45
N SER A 72 12.33 -7.67 7.20
CA SER A 72 13.44 -6.89 6.64
C SER A 72 13.65 -5.56 7.37
N ALA A 73 12.59 -4.92 7.86
CA ALA A 73 12.69 -3.71 8.67
C ALA A 73 13.38 -3.99 10.02
N LYS A 74 13.08 -5.13 10.66
CA LYS A 74 13.72 -5.53 11.93
C LYS A 74 15.24 -5.71 11.80
N GLU A 75 15.71 -6.21 10.66
CA GLU A 75 17.16 -6.32 10.37
C GLU A 75 17.87 -4.96 10.35
N LEU A 76 17.13 -3.87 10.15
CA LEU A 76 17.61 -2.49 10.20
C LEU A 76 17.29 -1.80 11.55
N ASN A 77 16.86 -2.56 12.56
CA ASN A 77 16.39 -2.04 13.86
C ASN A 77 15.17 -1.11 13.75
N LEU A 78 14.33 -1.31 12.74
CA LEU A 78 13.08 -0.57 12.54
C LEU A 78 11.87 -1.42 12.95
N ASN A 79 10.97 -0.83 13.72
CA ASN A 79 9.75 -1.49 14.19
C ASN A 79 8.56 -1.12 13.30
N PHE A 80 8.38 -1.85 12.21
CA PHE A 80 7.24 -1.67 11.32
C PHE A 80 6.01 -2.41 11.86
N THR A 81 4.85 -1.77 11.74
CA THR A 81 3.54 -2.41 11.90
C THR A 81 3.02 -2.85 10.53
N HIS A 82 1.92 -3.62 10.53
CA HIS A 82 1.26 -3.98 9.28
C HIS A 82 0.75 -2.76 8.51
N GLY A 83 0.33 -1.71 9.22
CA GLY A 83 -0.07 -0.46 8.61
C GLY A 83 1.07 0.29 7.89
N VAL A 84 2.26 0.38 8.50
CA VAL A 84 3.44 0.98 7.87
C VAL A 84 3.91 0.16 6.67
N ALA A 85 4.02 -1.16 6.85
CA ALA A 85 4.40 -2.08 5.78
C ALA A 85 3.41 -2.02 4.60
N ALA A 86 2.11 -2.00 4.88
CA ALA A 86 1.07 -1.85 3.87
C ALA A 86 1.22 -0.56 3.07
N LYS A 87 1.39 0.59 3.75
CA LYS A 87 1.51 1.88 3.05
C LYS A 87 2.74 1.91 2.15
N LEU A 88 3.86 1.35 2.60
CA LEU A 88 5.08 1.23 1.79
C LEU A 88 4.83 0.40 0.52
N ILE A 89 4.25 -0.79 0.67
CA ILE A 89 3.93 -1.69 -0.46
C ILE A 89 2.94 -1.03 -1.42
N ASN A 90 1.86 -0.44 -0.91
CA ASN A 90 0.76 0.07 -1.73
C ASN A 90 1.19 1.26 -2.57
N ILE A 91 1.97 2.20 -2.01
CA ILE A 91 2.53 3.32 -2.78
C ILE A 91 3.52 2.81 -3.83
N TYR A 92 4.36 1.83 -3.48
CA TYR A 92 5.32 1.26 -4.41
C TYR A 92 4.60 0.62 -5.61
N LEU A 93 3.60 -0.23 -5.37
CA LEU A 93 2.81 -0.87 -6.43
C LEU A 93 1.92 0.10 -7.20
N LYS A 94 1.31 1.11 -6.54
CA LYS A 94 0.56 2.20 -7.19
C LYS A 94 1.44 2.93 -8.20
N SER A 95 2.66 3.29 -7.79
CA SER A 95 3.61 4.02 -8.62
C SER A 95 4.05 3.22 -9.85
N VAL A 96 4.24 1.90 -9.69
CA VAL A 96 4.69 1.02 -10.79
C VAL A 96 3.55 0.66 -11.74
N TYR A 97 2.39 0.28 -11.21
CA TYR A 97 1.34 -0.38 -12.00
C TYR A 97 0.12 0.48 -12.25
N VAL A 98 -0.45 1.09 -11.20
CA VAL A 98 -1.67 1.91 -11.33
C VAL A 98 -1.36 3.14 -12.18
N CYS A 99 -0.30 3.87 -11.83
CA CYS A 99 0.16 5.05 -12.56
C CYS A 99 1.04 4.71 -13.78
N GLY A 100 1.28 3.42 -14.05
CA GLY A 100 2.11 2.94 -15.16
C GLY A 100 1.33 2.53 -16.41
N ASP A 101 0.10 3.03 -16.57
CA ASP A 101 -0.84 2.70 -17.66
C ASP A 101 -1.36 1.25 -17.67
N ASN A 102 -1.32 0.54 -16.53
CA ASN A 102 -1.83 -0.83 -16.40
C ASN A 102 -3.12 -0.91 -15.57
N HIS A 103 -3.75 0.24 -15.29
CA HIS A 103 -4.87 0.38 -14.36
C HIS A 103 -6.12 -0.46 -14.69
N ASN A 104 -6.27 -0.92 -15.93
CA ASN A 104 -7.39 -1.75 -16.38
C ASN A 104 -7.18 -3.25 -16.19
N ASP A 105 -5.96 -3.71 -15.94
CA ASP A 105 -5.66 -5.12 -15.70
C ASP A 105 -6.30 -5.60 -14.38
N SER A 106 -6.86 -6.81 -14.37
CA SER A 106 -7.58 -7.35 -13.21
C SER A 106 -6.67 -7.54 -11.98
N LYS A 107 -5.39 -7.85 -12.17
CA LYS A 107 -4.40 -7.95 -11.10
C LYS A 107 -4.08 -6.58 -10.52
N VAL A 108 -4.00 -5.56 -11.37
CA VAL A 108 -3.72 -4.16 -10.96
C VAL A 108 -4.91 -3.57 -10.23
N LYS A 109 -6.14 -3.88 -10.65
CA LYS A 109 -7.37 -3.48 -9.95
C LYS A 109 -7.45 -4.03 -8.51
N ALA A 110 -6.79 -5.15 -8.24
CA ALA A 110 -6.73 -5.75 -6.91
C ALA A 110 -5.68 -5.11 -5.98
N ILE A 111 -4.81 -4.23 -6.50
CA ILE A 111 -3.80 -3.54 -5.67
C ILE A 111 -4.51 -2.72 -4.59
N HIS A 112 -4.14 -2.98 -3.34
CA HIS A 112 -4.69 -2.25 -2.21
C HIS A 112 -4.28 -0.78 -2.29
N PRO A 113 -5.20 0.16 -2.04
CA PRO A 113 -4.86 1.57 -1.99
C PRO A 113 -4.02 1.87 -0.74
N PRO A 114 -3.10 2.84 -0.79
CA PRO A 114 -2.45 3.34 0.41
C PRO A 114 -3.50 3.92 1.38
N ILE A 115 -3.38 3.55 2.66
CA ILE A 115 -4.27 4.03 3.71
C ILE A 115 -3.52 5.03 4.59
N ASP A 116 -4.12 6.19 4.82
CA ASP A 116 -3.61 7.15 5.79
C ASP A 116 -4.70 7.91 6.54
N SER A 117 -4.27 8.82 7.41
CA SER A 117 -5.16 9.60 8.26
C SER A 117 -6.14 10.45 7.46
N VAL A 118 -5.67 11.05 6.36
CA VAL A 118 -6.44 12.00 5.56
C VAL A 118 -7.53 11.25 4.82
N LEU A 119 -7.15 10.18 4.11
CA LEU A 119 -8.13 9.32 3.43
C LEU A 119 -9.16 8.76 4.43
N LEU A 120 -8.72 8.21 5.56
CA LEU A 120 -9.64 7.64 6.55
C LEU A 120 -10.59 8.69 7.15
N ASP A 121 -10.12 9.91 7.39
CA ASP A 121 -10.94 11.00 7.89
C ASP A 121 -12.09 11.32 6.93
N ASP A 122 -11.82 11.37 5.63
CA ASP A 122 -12.83 11.74 4.64
C ASP A 122 -13.77 10.59 4.31
N LEU A 123 -13.28 9.35 4.26
CA LEU A 123 -14.14 8.16 4.18
C LEU A 123 -15.14 8.11 5.34
N TYR A 124 -14.71 8.46 6.56
CA TYR A 124 -15.58 8.52 7.73
C TYR A 124 -16.60 9.68 7.67
N LYS A 125 -16.16 10.89 7.31
CA LYS A 125 -17.04 12.07 7.26
C LYS A 125 -18.15 11.90 6.25
N GLN A 126 -17.82 11.33 5.08
CA GLN A 126 -18.75 11.15 3.98
C GLN A 126 -19.52 9.82 4.04
N ASP A 127 -19.20 8.96 5.01
CA ASP A 127 -19.80 7.63 5.17
C ASP A 127 -19.75 6.79 3.88
N ILE A 128 -18.57 6.76 3.26
CA ILE A 128 -18.36 6.07 2.00
C ILE A 128 -18.65 4.57 2.16
N GLY A 129 -19.48 4.03 1.27
CA GLY A 129 -19.90 2.62 1.27
C GLY A 129 -20.74 2.18 2.47
N SER A 130 -21.31 3.11 3.24
CA SER A 130 -22.04 2.83 4.49
C SER A 130 -21.18 2.07 5.51
N GLN A 131 -19.86 2.32 5.51
CA GLN A 131 -18.87 1.66 6.38
C GLN A 131 -18.40 2.55 7.55
N LYS A 132 -19.18 3.58 7.95
CA LYS A 132 -18.80 4.55 9.02
C LYS A 132 -18.14 3.94 10.25
N SER A 133 -18.68 2.82 10.75
CA SER A 133 -18.17 2.13 11.93
C SER A 133 -16.74 1.61 11.71
N GLU A 134 -16.46 1.01 10.56
CA GLU A 134 -15.14 0.49 10.22
C GLU A 134 -14.14 1.64 10.02
N TRP A 135 -14.55 2.72 9.35
CA TRP A 135 -13.73 3.93 9.24
C TRP A 135 -13.41 4.52 10.60
N GLN A 136 -14.39 4.59 11.51
CA GLN A 136 -14.17 5.09 12.86
C GLN A 136 -13.17 4.23 13.65
N LYS A 137 -13.29 2.90 13.56
CA LYS A 137 -12.34 1.97 14.20
C LYS A 137 -10.92 2.20 13.67
N ALA A 138 -10.76 2.26 12.35
CA ALA A 138 -9.47 2.47 11.69
C ALA A 138 -8.82 3.82 12.08
N ARG A 139 -9.62 4.90 12.10
CA ARG A 139 -9.17 6.23 12.53
C ARG A 139 -8.66 6.23 13.97
N LYS A 140 -9.40 5.58 14.88
CA LYS A 140 -9.00 5.46 16.29
C LYS A 140 -7.71 4.66 16.46
N ALA A 141 -7.57 3.55 15.72
CA ALA A 141 -6.35 2.73 15.72
C ALA A 141 -5.14 3.52 15.17
N ARG A 142 -5.38 4.40 14.20
CA ARG A 142 -4.39 5.12 13.37
C ARG A 142 -3.69 4.18 12.40
N TRP A 143 -3.65 4.57 11.12
CA TRP A 143 -3.14 3.72 10.04
C TRP A 143 -1.76 3.13 10.34
N SER A 144 -0.84 3.89 10.94
CA SER A 144 0.54 3.46 11.22
C SER A 144 0.67 2.48 12.37
N LYS A 145 -0.43 2.14 13.06
CA LYS A 145 -0.46 1.20 14.19
C LYS A 145 -1.31 -0.03 13.92
N LEU A 146 -1.93 -0.12 12.74
CA LEU A 146 -2.81 -1.24 12.40
C LEU A 146 -2.07 -2.56 12.52
N THR A 147 -2.70 -3.50 13.22
CA THR A 147 -2.38 -4.93 13.20
C THR A 147 -2.79 -5.56 11.86
N SER A 148 -2.46 -6.84 11.64
CA SER A 148 -2.85 -7.51 10.39
C SER A 148 -4.37 -7.53 10.20
N ASN A 149 -5.11 -7.90 11.24
CA ASN A 149 -6.57 -8.04 11.19
C ASN A 149 -7.27 -6.69 11.02
N GLU A 150 -6.78 -5.64 11.68
CA GLU A 150 -7.35 -4.30 11.52
C GLU A 150 -7.11 -3.75 10.11
N TYR A 151 -5.91 -3.93 9.55
CA TYR A 151 -5.63 -3.55 8.17
C TYR A 151 -6.54 -4.30 7.19
N GLU A 152 -6.72 -5.61 7.37
CA GLU A 152 -7.57 -6.40 6.48
C GLU A 152 -9.05 -6.02 6.61
N SER A 153 -9.49 -5.60 7.79
CA SER A 153 -10.83 -5.06 8.01
C SER A 153 -11.03 -3.74 7.26
N VAL A 154 -10.02 -2.86 7.22
CA VAL A 154 -10.02 -1.64 6.40
C VAL A 154 -10.13 -1.98 4.92
N ILE A 155 -9.33 -2.93 4.43
CA ILE A 155 -9.38 -3.35 3.02
C ILE A 155 -10.72 -3.99 2.66
N ALA A 156 -11.32 -4.79 3.56
CA ALA A 156 -12.65 -5.33 3.35
C ALA A 156 -13.71 -4.23 3.23
N ALA A 157 -13.61 -3.18 4.03
CA ALA A 157 -14.49 -2.02 3.92
C ALA A 157 -14.27 -1.25 2.60
N VAL A 158 -13.01 -1.12 2.13
CA VAL A 158 -12.70 -0.52 0.81
C VAL A 158 -13.35 -1.33 -0.30
N LYS A 159 -13.20 -2.66 -0.30
CA LYS A 159 -13.79 -3.56 -1.32
C LYS A 159 -15.32 -3.48 -1.37
N LYS A 160 -15.98 -3.23 -0.23
CA LYS A 160 -17.44 -3.02 -0.17
C LYS A 160 -17.86 -1.65 -0.69
N SER A 161 -16.95 -0.68 -0.67
CA SER A 161 -17.23 0.72 -1.02
C SER A 161 -16.94 1.04 -2.48
N VAL A 162 -16.00 0.31 -3.10
CA VAL A 162 -15.68 0.45 -4.52
C VAL A 162 -16.62 -0.44 -5.35
N PRO A 163 -17.22 0.07 -6.46
CA PRO A 163 -18.06 -0.73 -7.33
C PRO A 163 -17.36 -1.99 -7.86
N ALA A 164 -18.14 -3.06 -8.07
CA ALA A 164 -17.63 -4.26 -8.72
C ALA A 164 -17.06 -3.92 -10.12
N ASN A 165 -15.90 -4.52 -10.47
CA ASN A 165 -15.11 -4.27 -11.69
C ASN A 165 -14.28 -2.98 -11.73
N CYS A 166 -14.37 -2.12 -10.71
CA CYS A 166 -13.44 -0.99 -10.54
C CYS A 166 -12.17 -1.41 -9.80
N GLY A 167 -11.09 -0.65 -10.01
CA GLY A 167 -9.86 -0.83 -9.24
C GLY A 167 -10.00 -0.25 -7.84
N LEU A 168 -9.45 -0.92 -6.83
CA LEU A 168 -9.55 -0.45 -5.44
C LEU A 168 -8.90 0.92 -5.23
N TRP A 169 -7.93 1.28 -6.08
CA TRP A 169 -7.31 2.63 -6.12
C TRP A 169 -8.33 3.76 -6.31
N GLN A 170 -9.52 3.49 -6.86
CA GLN A 170 -10.55 4.53 -7.05
C GLN A 170 -11.07 5.11 -5.74
N ILE A 171 -10.95 4.39 -4.61
CA ILE A 171 -11.29 4.94 -3.29
C ILE A 171 -10.47 6.20 -2.95
N GLU A 172 -9.32 6.39 -3.62
CA GLU A 172 -8.46 7.55 -3.44
C GLU A 172 -9.06 8.84 -4.02
N GLU A 173 -10.22 8.79 -4.72
CA GLU A 173 -10.96 9.99 -5.11
C GLU A 173 -11.35 10.87 -3.91
N TYR A 174 -11.49 10.26 -2.73
CA TYR A 174 -11.79 10.95 -1.48
C TYR A 174 -10.55 11.49 -0.77
N TRP A 175 -9.35 11.26 -1.30
CA TRP A 175 -8.09 11.66 -0.68
C TRP A 175 -7.83 13.16 -0.85
N GLN A 176 -8.12 13.95 0.19
CA GLN A 176 -7.92 15.40 0.15
C GLN A 176 -6.43 15.75 0.05
N GLY A 177 -6.08 16.66 -0.87
CA GLY A 177 -4.69 17.01 -1.16
C GLY A 177 -3.96 16.05 -2.13
N PHE A 178 -4.71 15.14 -2.77
CA PHE A 178 -4.41 14.35 -3.98
C PHE A 178 -3.04 13.63 -4.04
N GLN A 179 -2.71 12.87 -3.00
CA GLN A 179 -1.48 12.05 -2.91
C GLN A 179 -1.57 10.71 -3.66
#